data_AF-W5QTF4-F1
#
_entry.id   AF-W5QTF4-F1
#
_cell.length_a   1.000
_cell.length_b   1.000
_cell.length_c   1.000
_cell.angle_alpha   90.00
_cell.angle_beta   90.00
_cell.angle_gamma   90.00
#
_symmetry.space_group_name_H-M   'P 1'
#
loop_
_entity.id
_entity.type
_entity.pdbx_description
1 polymer ?
#
loop_
_entity_poly.entity_id
_entity_poly.type
_entity_poly.pdbx_seq_one_letter_code
_entity_poly.pdbx_strand_id
1 'polypeptide(L)'
;MNEIYPLLRFPERGTILYPFRRHPLVVPGGLEQSFARELSAKLPAGVECLLNACIITTDKQPPYYPDLALVVAGRPEIRIDVEIDEPYRKVTREPIHYLSCGDVFRDHLLNRHGWTVVRLAVQQITQEPSICADYLVELVTCMLNDMTSVQQHVFTSVPFPVARWGRNDALKMAYWQKVAGEDKQWIEDRYDLDEHEQKCKLHVKPFDKTADMCEKMSTFRDAGHYEQDADIDFEPDEHIYIYKGIKRMLPVSSLIAYFFDEFQALPQAENQWRYKSIPVEESLDRWERAGRTASEVGTFVHLQTENYFQRGFFETEYELRIGDSVEIVSVEQEKLHFLRFIRDYDIEPYRQEWPVYDKDLNIAGTIDLICKDDDGQFTIYDWKRSSKVVNAQGQPIVEGFRGKMSHNGISLPDTSFYHYCIQQNLYRYMLERHYGIHVKAMNLVVLCPEFPTYYVAQVPKMDQLIQQIVAICQQNDLGHRLL
;
A
#
# COMPACT_ATOMS: atom_id res chain seq x y z
N MET A 1 0.58 -1.13 -18.11
CA MET A 1 0.72 0.10 -18.95
C MET A 1 1.11 1.20 -18.00
N ASN A 2 2.13 2.01 -18.30
CA ASN A 2 2.44 3.15 -17.43
C ASN A 2 1.26 4.13 -17.48
N GLU A 3 0.61 4.35 -16.35
CA GLU A 3 -0.43 5.36 -16.21
C GLU A 3 0.20 6.75 -16.43
N ILE A 4 -0.49 7.60 -17.19
CA ILE A 4 -0.02 8.92 -17.64
C ILE A 4 -1.09 9.95 -17.27
N TYR A 5 -0.68 11.05 -16.61
CA TYR A 5 -1.57 12.17 -16.33
C TYR A 5 -1.98 12.91 -17.62
N PRO A 6 -3.20 13.47 -17.72
CA PRO A 6 -4.26 13.47 -16.70
C PRO A 6 -4.87 12.07 -16.51
N LEU A 7 -5.13 11.69 -15.26
CA LEU A 7 -5.84 10.46 -14.93
C LEU A 7 -7.30 10.80 -14.66
N LEU A 8 -8.23 9.98 -15.16
CA LEU A 8 -9.66 10.17 -15.03
C LEU A 8 -10.33 8.85 -14.69
N ARG A 9 -11.05 8.79 -13.56
CA ARG A 9 -11.80 7.62 -13.12
C ARG A 9 -13.23 8.00 -12.74
N PHE A 10 -14.19 7.23 -13.22
CA PHE A 10 -15.62 7.49 -13.04
C PHE A 10 -16.25 6.55 -12.01
N PRO A 11 -17.24 7.04 -11.24
CA PRO A 11 -18.07 6.16 -10.43
C PRO A 11 -18.93 5.26 -11.32
N GLU A 12 -19.22 4.05 -10.85
CA GLU A 12 -20.15 3.17 -11.55
C GLU A 12 -21.58 3.73 -11.52
N ARG A 13 -22.38 3.37 -12.52
CA ARG A 13 -23.79 3.74 -12.56
C ARG A 13 -24.55 3.16 -11.35
N GLY A 14 -25.35 4.01 -10.71
CA GLY A 14 -26.15 3.63 -9.54
C GLY A 14 -25.36 3.60 -8.24
N THR A 15 -24.14 4.14 -8.23
CA THR A 15 -23.39 4.38 -6.99
C THR A 15 -24.11 5.40 -6.10
N ILE A 16 -24.04 5.19 -4.78
CA ILE A 16 -24.63 6.09 -3.80
C ILE A 16 -24.00 7.48 -3.90
N LEU A 17 -24.83 8.52 -3.73
CA LEU A 17 -24.32 9.87 -3.58
C LEU A 17 -23.94 10.13 -2.13
N TYR A 18 -22.72 9.72 -1.73
CA TYR A 18 -22.27 9.90 -0.35
C TYR A 18 -22.07 11.40 -0.02
N PRO A 19 -22.48 11.89 1.16
CA PRO A 19 -22.38 13.30 1.52
C PRO A 19 -20.93 13.81 1.61
N PHE A 20 -20.77 15.11 1.51
CA PHE A 20 -19.52 15.81 1.81
C PHE A 20 -19.83 17.06 2.63
N ARG A 21 -18.82 17.57 3.34
CA ARG A 21 -18.92 18.78 4.16
C ARG A 21 -18.01 19.88 3.61
N ARG A 22 -18.18 21.10 4.12
CA ARG A 22 -17.23 22.20 3.93
C ARG A 22 -16.48 22.44 5.23
N HIS A 23 -15.16 22.33 5.20
CA HIS A 23 -14.34 22.38 6.39
C HIS A 23 -13.66 23.75 6.56
N PRO A 24 -13.98 24.53 7.61
CA PRO A 24 -13.56 25.93 7.71
C PRO A 24 -12.07 26.11 8.01
N LEU A 25 -11.37 25.09 8.52
CA LEU A 25 -9.94 25.16 8.83
C LEU A 25 -9.04 24.74 7.66
N VAL A 26 -9.60 24.34 6.52
CA VAL A 26 -8.78 23.99 5.36
C VAL A 26 -8.10 25.26 4.86
N VAL A 27 -6.78 25.20 4.74
CA VAL A 27 -5.95 26.26 4.18
C VAL A 27 -5.36 25.71 2.87
N PRO A 28 -5.96 26.04 1.72
CA PRO A 28 -5.47 25.57 0.44
C PRO A 28 -4.12 26.22 0.12
N GLY A 29 -3.25 25.53 -0.59
CA GLY A 29 -1.99 26.10 -1.06
C GLY A 29 -2.19 27.22 -2.09
N GLY A 30 -1.16 28.01 -2.30
CA GLY A 30 -1.13 29.13 -3.24
C GLY A 30 -1.33 28.66 -4.69
N LEU A 31 -0.83 27.47 -5.04
CA LEU A 31 -1.02 26.88 -6.37
C LEU A 31 -2.49 26.56 -6.62
N GLU A 32 -3.14 25.83 -5.70
CA GLU A 32 -4.55 25.46 -5.73
C GLU A 32 -5.43 26.71 -5.82
N GLN A 33 -5.15 27.73 -5.00
CA GLN A 33 -5.89 29.00 -5.04
C GLN A 33 -5.73 29.73 -6.38
N SER A 34 -4.53 29.72 -6.96
CA SER A 34 -4.28 30.34 -8.26
C SER A 34 -5.03 29.63 -9.38
N PHE A 35 -4.96 28.29 -9.40
CA PHE A 35 -5.60 27.45 -10.40
C PHE A 35 -7.14 27.49 -10.27
N ALA A 36 -7.67 27.43 -9.03
CA ALA A 36 -9.10 27.53 -8.78
C ALA A 36 -9.69 28.86 -9.28
N ARG A 37 -8.96 29.98 -9.16
CA ARG A 37 -9.42 31.27 -9.71
C ARG A 37 -9.50 31.25 -11.23
N GLU A 38 -8.49 30.68 -11.88
CA GLU A 38 -8.46 30.54 -13.34
C GLU A 38 -9.58 29.63 -13.84
N LEU A 39 -9.75 28.46 -13.21
CA LEU A 39 -10.82 27.52 -13.52
C LEU A 39 -12.20 28.16 -13.31
N SER A 40 -12.42 28.80 -12.16
CA SER A 40 -13.70 29.43 -11.83
C SER A 40 -14.13 30.52 -12.82
N ALA A 41 -13.17 31.21 -13.44
CA ALA A 41 -13.47 32.22 -14.46
C ALA A 41 -14.03 31.62 -15.77
N LYS A 42 -13.83 30.31 -16.00
CA LYS A 42 -14.24 29.60 -17.21
C LYS A 42 -15.41 28.63 -16.98
N LEU A 43 -15.72 28.31 -15.73
CA LEU A 43 -16.76 27.33 -15.39
C LEU A 43 -18.15 27.76 -15.89
N PRO A 44 -18.97 26.80 -16.38
CA PRO A 44 -20.36 27.07 -16.72
C PRO A 44 -21.17 27.57 -15.52
N ALA A 45 -22.25 28.31 -15.80
CA ALA A 45 -23.14 28.78 -14.74
C ALA A 45 -23.72 27.62 -13.93
N GLY A 46 -23.67 27.73 -12.60
CA GLY A 46 -24.15 26.71 -11.67
C GLY A 46 -23.11 25.65 -11.26
N VAL A 47 -21.90 25.70 -11.80
CA VAL A 47 -20.76 24.89 -11.33
C VAL A 47 -19.93 25.71 -10.33
N GLU A 48 -19.64 25.12 -9.17
CA GLU A 48 -18.84 25.72 -8.11
C GLU A 48 -17.51 24.96 -7.96
N CYS A 49 -16.41 25.71 -7.83
CA CYS A 49 -15.10 25.18 -7.47
C CYS A 49 -14.83 25.41 -5.98
N LEU A 50 -14.80 24.34 -5.20
CA LEU A 50 -14.58 24.35 -3.76
C LEU A 50 -13.13 23.99 -3.45
N LEU A 51 -12.53 24.71 -2.51
CA LEU A 51 -11.18 24.43 -1.96
C LEU A 51 -11.22 23.91 -0.52
N ASN A 52 -12.41 23.67 0.00
CA ASN A 52 -12.61 23.28 1.40
C ASN A 52 -13.62 22.14 1.54
N ALA A 53 -13.88 21.40 0.46
CA ALA A 53 -14.67 20.18 0.54
C ALA A 53 -13.93 19.16 1.42
N CYS A 54 -14.67 18.36 2.18
CA CYS A 54 -14.11 17.19 2.82
C CYS A 54 -15.12 16.05 2.85
N ILE A 55 -14.61 14.82 2.81
CA ILE A 55 -15.41 13.59 2.75
C ILE A 55 -15.06 12.76 3.98
N ILE A 56 -16.06 12.51 4.83
CA ILE A 56 -15.88 11.78 6.09
C ILE A 56 -16.51 10.41 5.95
N THR A 57 -15.70 9.38 5.75
CA THR A 57 -16.18 7.99 5.53
C THR A 57 -16.24 7.18 6.82
N THR A 58 -15.51 7.63 7.85
CA THR A 58 -15.39 6.99 9.15
C THR A 58 -15.00 8.00 10.24
N ASP A 59 -15.40 7.72 11.47
CA ASP A 59 -15.01 8.48 12.68
C ASP A 59 -13.61 8.09 13.18
N LYS A 60 -12.98 7.07 12.57
CA LYS A 60 -11.67 6.55 12.99
C LYS A 60 -10.47 7.16 12.28
N GLN A 61 -10.70 7.85 11.16
CA GLN A 61 -9.65 8.48 10.34
C GLN A 61 -9.98 9.96 10.11
N PRO A 62 -8.97 10.79 9.80
CA PRO A 62 -9.22 12.14 9.33
C PRO A 62 -10.07 12.15 8.05
N PRO A 63 -10.82 13.22 7.77
CA PRO A 63 -11.51 13.38 6.50
C PRO A 63 -10.55 13.32 5.32
N TYR A 64 -11.06 12.86 4.17
CA TYR A 64 -10.41 13.09 2.91
C TYR A 64 -10.64 14.54 2.45
N TYR A 65 -9.59 15.19 1.98
CA TYR A 65 -9.62 16.57 1.50
C TYR A 65 -9.17 16.60 0.03
N PRO A 66 -10.10 16.77 -0.92
CA PRO A 66 -9.77 17.11 -2.30
C PRO A 66 -8.89 18.36 -2.37
N ASP A 67 -7.95 18.42 -3.30
CA ASP A 67 -7.26 19.69 -3.59
C ASP A 67 -8.23 20.72 -4.16
N LEU A 68 -9.10 20.29 -5.09
CA LEU A 68 -10.25 21.05 -5.55
C LEU A 68 -11.44 20.10 -5.72
N ALA A 69 -12.64 20.58 -5.43
CA ALA A 69 -13.87 19.85 -5.71
C ALA A 69 -14.78 20.68 -6.63
N LEU A 70 -15.16 20.12 -7.78
CA LEU A 70 -16.18 20.71 -8.64
C LEU A 70 -17.54 20.11 -8.29
N VAL A 71 -18.53 20.95 -8.02
CA VAL A 71 -19.90 20.52 -7.71
C VAL A 71 -20.91 21.34 -8.50
N VAL A 72 -22.04 20.72 -8.87
CA VAL A 72 -23.04 21.37 -9.71
C VAL A 72 -24.35 21.59 -8.95
N ALA A 73 -24.81 22.84 -8.91
CA ALA A 73 -26.07 23.22 -8.30
C ALA A 73 -27.25 22.52 -8.97
N GLY A 74 -28.08 21.82 -8.19
CA GLY A 74 -29.23 21.08 -8.70
C GLY A 74 -28.90 19.77 -9.44
N ARG A 75 -27.62 19.40 -9.55
CA ARG A 75 -27.14 18.15 -10.18
C ARG A 75 -26.08 17.49 -9.27
N PRO A 76 -26.46 17.04 -8.05
CA PRO A 76 -25.51 16.52 -7.06
C PRO A 76 -24.77 15.24 -7.50
N GLU A 77 -25.25 14.57 -8.54
CA GLU A 77 -24.58 13.45 -9.20
C GLU A 77 -23.36 13.87 -10.02
N ILE A 78 -23.22 15.15 -10.37
CA ILE A 78 -22.03 15.70 -11.01
C ILE A 78 -21.16 16.35 -9.93
N ARG A 79 -20.15 15.61 -9.53
CA ARG A 79 -19.11 16.08 -8.61
C ARG A 79 -17.78 15.43 -8.91
N ILE A 80 -16.75 16.24 -8.91
CA ILE A 80 -15.42 15.87 -9.38
C ILE A 80 -14.43 16.23 -8.29
N ASP A 81 -13.71 15.23 -7.83
CA ASP A 81 -12.50 15.35 -7.02
C ASP A 81 -11.34 15.62 -7.99
N VAL A 82 -10.63 16.72 -7.79
CA VAL A 82 -9.50 17.12 -8.61
C VAL A 82 -8.28 17.17 -7.72
N GLU A 83 -7.36 16.23 -7.94
CA GLU A 83 -6.08 16.11 -7.24
C GLU A 83 -4.96 16.74 -8.06
N ILE A 84 -4.10 17.51 -7.41
CA ILE A 84 -2.86 18.05 -7.96
C ILE A 84 -1.70 17.30 -7.32
N ASP A 85 -1.16 16.33 -8.06
CA ASP A 85 -0.14 15.44 -7.53
C ASP A 85 1.27 16.04 -7.65
N GLU A 86 1.96 16.16 -6.52
CA GLU A 86 3.41 16.39 -6.46
C GLU A 86 4.20 15.10 -6.18
N PRO A 87 5.38 14.91 -6.78
CA PRO A 87 6.18 13.71 -6.53
C PRO A 87 6.69 13.60 -5.09
N TYR A 88 6.88 14.72 -4.39
CA TYR A 88 7.43 14.77 -3.04
C TYR A 88 6.93 16.01 -2.26
N ARG A 89 6.95 15.92 -0.93
CA ARG A 89 6.70 17.05 -0.02
C ARG A 89 7.86 18.05 -0.05
N LYS A 90 7.56 19.34 -0.15
CA LYS A 90 8.58 20.36 -0.38
C LYS A 90 9.56 20.52 0.78
N VAL A 91 9.07 20.54 2.03
CA VAL A 91 9.93 20.70 3.21
C VAL A 91 10.61 19.39 3.61
N THR A 92 9.86 18.29 3.73
CA THR A 92 10.44 17.01 4.23
C THR A 92 11.22 16.26 3.16
N ARG A 93 10.96 16.56 1.87
CA ARG A 93 11.50 15.84 0.69
C ARG A 93 11.08 14.37 0.62
N GLU A 94 10.01 14.01 1.30
CA GLU A 94 9.44 12.66 1.30
C GLU A 94 8.60 12.44 0.03
N PRO A 95 8.80 11.34 -0.70
CA PRO A 95 7.93 10.95 -1.82
C PRO A 95 6.48 10.73 -1.35
N ILE A 96 5.49 11.18 -2.14
CA ILE A 96 4.06 11.04 -1.78
C ILE A 96 3.18 10.48 -2.91
N HIS A 97 3.28 11.00 -4.13
CA HIS A 97 2.47 10.55 -5.27
C HIS A 97 3.34 9.77 -6.26
N TYR A 98 3.64 8.51 -5.91
CA TYR A 98 4.43 7.62 -6.75
C TYR A 98 3.68 6.31 -7.02
N LEU A 99 4.19 5.46 -7.90
CA LEU A 99 3.55 4.17 -8.20
C LEU A 99 3.42 3.31 -6.92
N SER A 100 2.23 2.73 -6.71
CA SER A 100 1.89 1.90 -5.54
C SER A 100 1.95 2.63 -4.17
N CYS A 101 1.70 3.94 -4.13
CA CYS A 101 1.54 4.68 -2.87
C CYS A 101 0.10 4.62 -2.29
N GLY A 102 -0.83 3.88 -2.91
CA GLY A 102 -2.23 3.75 -2.48
C GLY A 102 -3.19 4.74 -3.13
N ASP A 103 -2.73 5.57 -4.08
CA ASP A 103 -3.57 6.52 -4.82
C ASP A 103 -4.69 5.81 -5.58
N VAL A 104 -4.39 4.66 -6.17
CA VAL A 104 -5.39 3.89 -6.93
C VAL A 104 -6.53 3.43 -6.02
N PHE A 105 -6.20 2.90 -4.85
CA PHE A 105 -7.20 2.55 -3.85
C PHE A 105 -8.02 3.75 -3.36
N ARG A 106 -7.39 4.92 -3.15
CA ARG A 106 -8.09 6.16 -2.79
C ARG A 106 -9.09 6.57 -3.87
N ASP A 107 -8.69 6.54 -5.14
CA ASP A 107 -9.59 6.87 -6.23
C ASP A 107 -10.80 5.92 -6.27
N HIS A 108 -10.57 4.61 -6.11
CA HIS A 108 -11.64 3.61 -6.07
C HIS A 108 -12.59 3.84 -4.88
N LEU A 109 -12.06 4.24 -3.73
CA LEU A 109 -12.88 4.60 -2.58
C LEU A 109 -13.79 5.79 -2.93
N LEU A 110 -13.27 6.85 -3.52
CA LEU A 110 -14.03 8.03 -3.90
C LEU A 110 -15.07 7.75 -4.99
N ASN A 111 -14.70 6.95 -5.99
CA ASN A 111 -15.63 6.48 -7.02
C ASN A 111 -16.83 5.75 -6.38
N ARG A 112 -16.61 4.88 -5.39
CA ARG A 112 -17.68 4.18 -4.63
C ARG A 112 -18.52 5.10 -3.75
N HIS A 113 -17.99 6.28 -3.42
CA HIS A 113 -18.72 7.35 -2.73
C HIS A 113 -19.40 8.30 -3.71
N GLY A 114 -19.32 8.01 -5.02
CA GLY A 114 -20.00 8.69 -6.11
C GLY A 114 -19.29 9.94 -6.62
N TRP A 115 -17.96 10.01 -6.51
CA TRP A 115 -17.13 11.08 -7.04
C TRP A 115 -16.43 10.64 -8.32
N THR A 116 -16.44 11.47 -9.35
CA THR A 116 -15.46 11.34 -10.45
C THR A 116 -14.13 11.85 -9.93
N VAL A 117 -13.03 11.16 -10.23
CA VAL A 117 -11.68 11.56 -9.79
C VAL A 117 -10.87 11.96 -11.00
N VAL A 118 -10.25 13.15 -10.94
CA VAL A 118 -9.29 13.65 -11.92
C VAL A 118 -7.98 13.89 -11.18
N ARG A 119 -6.88 13.33 -11.67
CA ARG A 119 -5.54 13.62 -11.13
C ARG A 119 -4.71 14.32 -12.19
N LEU A 120 -4.12 15.45 -11.82
CA LEU A 120 -3.25 16.26 -12.65
C LEU A 120 -1.88 16.33 -12.02
N ALA A 121 -0.83 16.17 -12.80
CA ALA A 121 0.51 16.40 -12.30
C ALA A 121 0.70 17.90 -12.03
N VAL A 122 1.39 18.25 -10.94
CA VAL A 122 1.76 19.63 -10.65
C VAL A 122 2.52 20.32 -11.80
N GLN A 123 3.23 19.54 -12.62
CA GLN A 123 3.91 20.01 -13.82
C GLN A 123 2.92 20.53 -14.90
N GLN A 124 1.76 19.88 -15.04
CA GLN A 124 0.70 20.32 -15.96
C GLN A 124 0.07 21.62 -15.47
N ILE A 125 -0.27 21.70 -14.17
CA ILE A 125 -0.85 22.91 -13.57
C ILE A 125 0.09 24.11 -13.69
N THR A 126 1.40 23.90 -13.52
CA THR A 126 2.38 25.00 -13.53
C THR A 126 2.78 25.47 -14.92
N GLN A 127 2.74 24.59 -15.93
CA GLN A 127 3.19 24.93 -17.29
C GLN A 127 2.02 25.22 -18.24
N GLU A 128 0.87 24.54 -18.07
CA GLU A 128 -0.31 24.67 -18.92
C GLU A 128 -1.61 24.87 -18.10
N PRO A 129 -1.67 25.84 -17.16
CA PRO A 129 -2.84 26.03 -16.28
C PRO A 129 -4.13 26.27 -17.07
N SER A 130 -4.07 27.05 -18.15
CA SER A 130 -5.26 27.32 -18.99
C SER A 130 -5.79 26.06 -19.65
N ILE A 131 -4.91 25.18 -20.16
CA ILE A 131 -5.32 23.93 -20.81
C ILE A 131 -5.88 22.97 -19.76
N CYS A 132 -5.27 22.88 -18.57
CA CYS A 132 -5.81 22.10 -17.46
C CYS A 132 -7.21 22.59 -17.04
N ALA A 133 -7.42 23.92 -17.01
CA ALA A 133 -8.73 24.49 -16.72
C ALA A 133 -9.74 24.17 -17.84
N ASP A 134 -9.34 24.30 -19.10
CA ASP A 134 -10.19 23.98 -20.26
C ASP A 134 -10.56 22.49 -20.29
N TYR A 135 -9.64 21.60 -19.90
CA TYR A 135 -9.89 20.16 -19.72
C TYR A 135 -11.03 19.88 -18.74
N LEU A 136 -10.97 20.50 -17.56
CA LEU A 136 -11.98 20.33 -16.50
C LEU A 136 -13.32 20.97 -16.90
N VAL A 137 -13.29 22.11 -17.59
CA VAL A 137 -14.49 22.76 -18.14
C VAL A 137 -15.14 21.87 -19.20
N GLU A 138 -14.36 21.28 -20.09
CA GLU A 138 -14.85 20.33 -21.11
C GLU A 138 -15.48 19.11 -20.44
N LEU A 139 -14.81 18.52 -19.43
CA LEU A 139 -15.33 17.39 -18.66
C LEU A 139 -16.68 17.69 -18.02
N VAL A 140 -16.78 18.78 -17.24
CA VAL A 140 -18.04 19.12 -16.56
C VAL A 140 -19.14 19.49 -17.56
N THR A 141 -18.79 20.13 -18.69
CA THR A 141 -19.76 20.45 -19.75
C THR A 141 -20.31 19.20 -20.41
N CYS A 142 -19.47 18.21 -20.68
CA CYS A 142 -19.90 16.92 -21.19
C CYS A 142 -20.82 16.21 -20.17
N MET A 143 -20.45 16.20 -18.89
CA MET A 143 -21.28 15.63 -17.81
C MET A 143 -22.65 16.33 -17.68
N LEU A 144 -22.69 17.67 -17.82
CA LEU A 144 -23.93 18.45 -17.78
C LEU A 144 -24.89 18.06 -18.92
N ASN A 145 -24.33 17.87 -20.12
CA ASN A 145 -25.08 17.51 -21.33
C ASN A 145 -25.54 16.06 -21.31
N ASP A 146 -24.61 15.12 -21.12
CA ASP A 146 -24.89 13.68 -21.11
C ASP A 146 -23.82 12.90 -20.32
N MET A 147 -24.20 12.47 -19.12
CA MET A 147 -23.37 11.63 -18.25
C MET A 147 -23.05 10.25 -18.83
N THR A 148 -23.83 9.76 -19.80
CA THR A 148 -23.65 8.38 -20.31
C THR A 148 -22.57 8.28 -21.38
N SER A 149 -22.31 9.36 -22.11
CA SER A 149 -21.30 9.40 -23.18
C SER A 149 -19.95 9.96 -22.75
N VAL A 150 -19.85 10.59 -21.56
CA VAL A 150 -18.60 11.20 -21.08
C VAL A 150 -17.41 10.25 -21.05
N GLN A 151 -17.64 8.95 -20.76
CA GLN A 151 -16.57 7.94 -20.73
C GLN A 151 -15.98 7.65 -22.11
N GLN A 152 -16.69 7.96 -23.19
CA GLN A 152 -16.28 7.78 -24.58
C GLN A 152 -15.86 9.11 -25.22
N HIS A 153 -15.91 10.21 -24.47
CA HIS A 153 -15.62 11.53 -24.98
C HIS A 153 -14.13 11.68 -25.32
N VAL A 154 -13.86 12.22 -26.50
CA VAL A 154 -12.50 12.57 -26.93
C VAL A 154 -12.25 14.02 -26.58
N PHE A 155 -11.47 14.23 -25.52
CA PHE A 155 -11.13 15.56 -25.02
C PHE A 155 -10.25 16.33 -26.01
N THR A 156 -10.55 17.62 -26.18
CA THR A 156 -9.81 18.52 -27.08
C THR A 156 -8.70 19.26 -26.35
N SER A 157 -8.95 19.70 -25.12
CA SER A 157 -7.98 20.44 -24.29
C SER A 157 -7.25 19.50 -23.34
N VAL A 158 -6.45 18.56 -23.86
CA VAL A 158 -5.68 17.65 -23.00
C VAL A 158 -4.30 18.25 -22.72
N PRO A 159 -3.91 18.48 -21.44
CA PRO A 159 -2.57 18.96 -21.11
C PRO A 159 -1.50 17.92 -21.49
N PHE A 160 -0.25 18.37 -21.63
CA PHE A 160 0.86 17.48 -22.02
C PHE A 160 0.96 16.25 -21.10
N PRO A 161 1.29 15.06 -21.65
CA PRO A 161 1.34 13.85 -20.86
C PRO A 161 2.50 13.87 -19.84
N VAL A 162 2.22 13.47 -18.60
CA VAL A 162 3.24 13.25 -17.56
C VAL A 162 3.16 11.81 -17.09
N ALA A 163 4.26 11.06 -17.20
CA ALA A 163 4.33 9.72 -16.64
C ALA A 163 4.27 9.79 -15.11
N ARG A 164 3.56 8.85 -14.47
CA ARG A 164 3.61 8.70 -13.01
C ARG A 164 5.05 8.44 -12.55
N TRP A 165 5.41 9.04 -11.42
CA TRP A 165 6.76 8.94 -10.87
C TRP A 165 6.99 7.61 -10.14
N GLY A 166 8.17 7.02 -10.28
CA GLY A 166 8.65 6.02 -9.33
C GLY A 166 9.08 6.67 -8.02
N ARG A 167 9.12 5.90 -6.92
CA ARG A 167 9.58 6.41 -5.61
C ARG A 167 11.02 6.96 -5.70
N ASN A 168 11.88 6.30 -6.46
CA ASN A 168 13.27 6.75 -6.64
C ASN A 168 13.37 8.02 -7.48
N ASP A 169 12.56 8.14 -8.55
CA ASP A 169 12.49 9.36 -9.35
C ASP A 169 12.05 10.55 -8.49
N ALA A 170 11.04 10.35 -7.63
CA ALA A 170 10.62 11.35 -6.66
C ALA A 170 11.76 11.79 -5.73
N LEU A 171 12.57 10.85 -5.21
CA LEU A 171 13.74 11.18 -4.38
C LEU A 171 14.80 11.99 -5.14
N LYS A 172 15.07 11.64 -6.41
CA LYS A 172 15.98 12.41 -7.27
C LYS A 172 15.45 13.81 -7.54
N MET A 173 14.16 13.93 -7.84
CA MET A 173 13.51 15.22 -8.03
C MET A 173 13.56 16.07 -6.77
N ALA A 174 13.38 15.45 -5.59
CA ALA A 174 13.45 16.11 -4.29
C ALA A 174 14.87 16.58 -3.94
N TYR A 175 15.89 15.80 -4.30
CA TYR A 175 17.28 16.21 -4.15
C TYR A 175 17.59 17.50 -4.92
N TRP A 176 17.15 17.59 -6.17
CA TRP A 176 17.38 18.76 -7.02
C TRP A 176 16.35 19.87 -6.85
N GLN A 177 15.25 19.62 -6.12
CA GLN A 177 14.11 20.51 -5.97
C GLN A 177 13.54 20.99 -7.32
N LYS A 178 13.47 20.09 -8.31
CA LYS A 178 13.11 20.41 -9.71
C LYS A 178 11.61 20.61 -9.95
N VAL A 179 10.78 20.44 -8.94
CA VAL A 179 9.32 20.44 -9.07
C VAL A 179 8.74 21.44 -8.09
N ALA A 180 7.85 22.30 -8.59
CA ALA A 180 7.07 23.20 -7.76
C ALA A 180 6.12 22.40 -6.87
N GLY A 181 5.77 22.97 -5.72
CA GLY A 181 4.88 22.36 -4.75
C GLY A 181 4.81 23.23 -3.51
N GLU A 182 3.90 22.89 -2.61
CA GLU A 182 3.73 23.52 -1.31
C GLU A 182 3.46 22.45 -0.26
N ASP A 183 3.82 22.72 0.99
CA ASP A 183 3.44 21.81 2.06
C ASP A 183 2.02 22.16 2.51
N LYS A 184 1.12 21.19 2.30
CA LYS A 184 -0.25 21.28 2.78
C LYS A 184 -0.28 21.13 4.30
N GLN A 185 -1.06 21.97 4.97
CA GLN A 185 -1.34 21.79 6.39
C GLN A 185 -2.32 20.63 6.55
N TRP A 186 -1.88 19.60 7.28
CA TRP A 186 -2.72 18.42 7.55
C TRP A 186 -3.61 18.68 8.76
N ILE A 187 -4.90 18.38 8.59
CA ILE A 187 -5.88 18.37 9.68
C ILE A 187 -6.02 16.93 10.12
N GLU A 188 -5.41 16.60 11.26
CA GLU A 188 -5.45 15.24 11.83
C GLU A 188 -6.70 14.96 12.67
N ASP A 189 -7.53 15.98 12.89
CA ASP A 189 -8.76 15.86 13.65
C ASP A 189 -9.73 14.86 13.02
N ARG A 190 -10.40 14.09 13.88
CA ARG A 190 -11.43 13.13 13.51
C ARG A 190 -12.79 13.70 13.86
N TYR A 191 -13.79 13.35 13.06
CA TYR A 191 -15.14 13.87 13.19
C TYR A 191 -16.15 12.73 13.18
N ASP A 192 -17.14 12.81 14.05
CA ASP A 192 -18.25 11.87 14.05
C ASP A 192 -19.07 12.00 12.76
N LEU A 193 -19.55 10.85 12.28
CA LEU A 193 -20.50 10.78 11.18
C LEU A 193 -21.86 11.29 11.62
N ASP A 194 -22.47 12.15 10.83
CA ASP A 194 -23.84 12.61 11.07
C ASP A 194 -24.88 11.54 10.70
N GLU A 195 -26.16 11.79 11.00
CA GLU A 195 -27.23 10.83 10.74
C GLU A 195 -27.37 10.49 9.23
N HIS A 196 -27.09 11.44 8.34
CA HIS A 196 -27.20 11.22 6.90
C HIS A 196 -26.04 10.39 6.38
N GLU A 197 -24.81 10.70 6.79
CA GLU A 197 -23.59 9.96 6.47
C GLU A 197 -23.65 8.52 6.99
N GLN A 198 -24.18 8.31 8.21
CA GLN A 198 -24.41 6.97 8.76
C GLN A 198 -25.37 6.15 7.90
N LYS A 199 -26.47 6.76 7.43
CA LYS A 199 -27.43 6.10 6.52
C LYS A 199 -26.79 5.79 5.17
N CYS A 200 -26.08 6.75 4.57
CA CYS A 200 -25.43 6.56 3.28
C CYS A 200 -24.32 5.50 3.32
N LYS A 201 -23.58 5.39 4.44
CA LYS A 201 -22.51 4.40 4.63
C LYS A 201 -23.00 2.95 4.44
N LEU A 202 -24.24 2.66 4.83
CA LEU A 202 -24.86 1.34 4.68
C LEU A 202 -25.15 0.98 3.21
N HIS A 203 -25.15 1.96 2.31
CA HIS A 203 -25.43 1.80 0.88
C HIS A 203 -24.17 1.88 0.01
N VAL A 204 -23.00 2.12 0.60
CA VAL A 204 -21.72 2.04 -0.11
C VAL A 204 -21.50 0.58 -0.50
N LYS A 205 -21.51 0.31 -1.81
CA LYS A 205 -21.28 -1.05 -2.33
C LYS A 205 -19.87 -1.53 -1.95
N PRO A 206 -19.66 -2.84 -1.70
CA PRO A 206 -18.33 -3.43 -1.57
C PRO A 206 -17.43 -3.13 -2.79
N PHE A 207 -16.12 -3.27 -2.60
CA PHE A 207 -15.11 -3.14 -3.64
C PHE A 207 -15.31 -4.25 -4.68
N ASP A 208 -15.28 -3.88 -5.96
CA ASP A 208 -15.34 -4.85 -7.05
C ASP A 208 -14.00 -5.55 -7.19
N LYS A 209 -14.00 -6.86 -6.96
CA LYS A 209 -12.78 -7.67 -7.01
C LYS A 209 -12.30 -7.78 -8.45
N THR A 210 -11.02 -7.50 -8.69
CA THR A 210 -10.39 -7.75 -9.99
C THR A 210 -10.30 -9.26 -10.25
N ALA A 211 -10.04 -9.64 -11.50
CA ALA A 211 -9.80 -11.05 -11.84
C ALA A 211 -8.63 -11.63 -11.03
N ASP A 212 -7.55 -10.86 -10.90
CA ASP A 212 -6.34 -11.25 -10.17
C ASP A 212 -6.62 -11.43 -8.67
N MET A 213 -7.43 -10.55 -8.07
CA MET A 213 -7.90 -10.73 -6.68
C MET A 213 -8.73 -12.01 -6.53
N CYS A 214 -9.63 -12.30 -7.48
CA CYS A 214 -10.47 -13.50 -7.44
C CYS A 214 -9.63 -14.76 -7.58
N GLU A 215 -8.66 -14.77 -8.50
CA GLU A 215 -7.71 -15.87 -8.69
C GLU A 215 -6.89 -16.08 -7.42
N LYS A 216 -6.29 -15.02 -6.88
CA LYS A 216 -5.45 -15.12 -5.67
C LYS A 216 -6.26 -15.57 -4.44
N MET A 217 -7.48 -15.07 -4.26
CA MET A 217 -8.37 -15.53 -3.18
C MET A 217 -8.86 -16.98 -3.35
N SER A 218 -8.82 -17.52 -4.57
CA SER A 218 -9.18 -18.92 -4.82
C SER A 218 -8.09 -19.89 -4.37
N THR A 219 -6.82 -19.50 -4.43
CA THR A 219 -5.69 -20.37 -4.07
C THR A 219 -5.48 -20.53 -2.56
N PHE A 220 -6.13 -19.70 -1.74
CA PHE A 220 -6.00 -19.74 -0.27
C PHE A 220 -6.88 -20.80 0.42
N ARG A 221 -7.79 -21.46 -0.31
CA ARG A 221 -8.89 -22.25 0.25
C ARG A 221 -8.62 -23.75 0.28
N ASP A 222 -7.35 -24.15 0.28
CA ASP A 222 -6.95 -25.53 -0.02
C ASP A 222 -7.16 -26.53 1.13
N ALA A 223 -7.39 -26.09 2.38
CA ALA A 223 -7.83 -27.00 3.47
C ALA A 223 -8.61 -26.33 4.61
N GLY A 224 -9.63 -27.00 5.15
CA GLY A 224 -10.46 -26.48 6.25
C GLY A 224 -11.43 -25.37 5.80
N HIS A 225 -12.48 -25.15 6.58
CA HIS A 225 -13.47 -24.09 6.31
C HIS A 225 -13.48 -23.09 7.48
N TYR A 226 -13.03 -21.87 7.22
CA TYR A 226 -13.08 -20.77 8.18
C TYR A 226 -14.04 -19.70 7.66
N GLU A 227 -14.97 -19.26 8.50
CA GLU A 227 -15.95 -18.22 8.14
C GLU A 227 -15.27 -16.90 7.71
N GLN A 228 -14.09 -16.65 8.27
CA GLN A 228 -13.24 -15.50 8.03
C GLN A 228 -12.80 -15.40 6.55
N ASP A 229 -12.65 -16.53 5.85
CA ASP A 229 -12.17 -16.57 4.46
C ASP A 229 -13.17 -15.89 3.49
N ALA A 230 -14.42 -15.71 3.90
CA ALA A 230 -15.44 -15.00 3.13
C ALA A 230 -15.41 -13.48 3.35
N ASP A 231 -14.77 -13.03 4.42
CA ASP A 231 -14.82 -11.67 4.93
C ASP A 231 -13.57 -10.85 4.61
N ILE A 232 -12.49 -11.47 4.14
CA ILE A 232 -11.22 -10.79 3.83
C ILE A 232 -10.89 -10.95 2.34
N ASP A 233 -10.43 -9.87 1.73
CA ASP A 233 -9.88 -9.83 0.38
C ASP A 233 -8.47 -9.26 0.42
N PHE A 234 -7.63 -9.70 -0.52
CA PHE A 234 -6.25 -9.21 -0.69
C PHE A 234 -6.04 -8.72 -2.12
N GLU A 235 -5.58 -7.47 -2.26
CA GLU A 235 -5.15 -6.86 -3.50
C GLU A 235 -3.60 -6.89 -3.52
N PRO A 236 -2.99 -7.70 -4.41
CA PRO A 236 -1.56 -7.98 -4.39
C PRO A 236 -0.68 -6.82 -4.88
N ASP A 237 -1.15 -5.97 -5.79
CA ASP A 237 -0.33 -4.95 -6.46
C ASP A 237 0.04 -3.78 -5.53
N GLU A 238 -0.90 -3.32 -4.71
CA GLU A 238 -0.71 -2.28 -3.69
C GLU A 238 -0.60 -2.88 -2.27
N HIS A 239 -0.64 -4.22 -2.14
CA HIS A 239 -0.57 -4.95 -0.89
C HIS A 239 -1.65 -4.51 0.12
N ILE A 240 -2.90 -4.51 -0.32
CA ILE A 240 -4.04 -3.98 0.43
C ILE A 240 -4.97 -5.11 0.89
N TYR A 241 -5.30 -5.09 2.19
CA TYR A 241 -6.30 -5.98 2.77
C TYR A 241 -7.64 -5.26 2.94
N ILE A 242 -8.73 -5.90 2.51
CA ILE A 242 -10.07 -5.31 2.50
C ILE A 242 -11.05 -6.23 3.22
N TYR A 243 -11.59 -5.76 4.36
CA TYR A 243 -12.61 -6.45 5.13
C TYR A 243 -14.01 -6.16 4.59
N LYS A 244 -14.76 -7.22 4.26
CA LYS A 244 -16.10 -7.21 3.68
C LYS A 244 -16.23 -6.36 2.42
N GLY A 245 -15.14 -6.23 1.67
CA GLY A 245 -15.02 -5.33 0.52
C GLY A 245 -15.18 -3.84 0.86
N ILE A 246 -15.25 -3.44 2.12
CA ILE A 246 -15.54 -2.04 2.49
C ILE A 246 -14.36 -1.40 3.21
N LYS A 247 -13.80 -2.08 4.20
CA LYS A 247 -12.88 -1.46 5.15
C LYS A 247 -11.45 -1.91 4.88
N ARG A 248 -10.56 -0.96 4.62
CA ARG A 248 -9.11 -1.23 4.56
C ARG A 248 -8.60 -1.65 5.94
N MET A 249 -7.76 -2.68 5.98
CA MET A 249 -7.07 -3.13 7.18
C MET A 249 -5.58 -2.82 7.09
N LEU A 250 -4.97 -2.45 8.22
CA LEU A 250 -3.55 -2.15 8.29
C LEU A 250 -2.73 -3.44 8.10
N PRO A 251 -1.81 -3.51 7.11
CA PRO A 251 -0.91 -4.64 6.98
C PRO A 251 -0.07 -4.85 8.25
N VAL A 252 0.13 -6.09 8.66
CA VAL A 252 0.98 -6.44 9.82
C VAL A 252 2.39 -5.87 9.66
N SER A 253 2.94 -5.86 8.43
CA SER A 253 4.23 -5.24 8.12
C SER A 253 4.24 -3.73 8.41
N SER A 254 3.19 -3.00 8.06
CA SER A 254 3.03 -1.58 8.36
C SER A 254 2.89 -1.32 9.86
N LEU A 255 2.18 -2.18 10.61
CA LEU A 255 2.13 -2.10 12.06
C LEU A 255 3.53 -2.30 12.68
N ILE A 256 4.30 -3.27 12.18
CA ILE A 256 5.66 -3.53 12.68
C ILE A 256 6.54 -2.30 12.42
N ALA A 257 6.47 -1.73 11.22
CA ALA A 257 7.25 -0.54 10.84
C ALA A 257 7.05 0.65 11.79
N TYR A 258 5.88 0.79 12.42
CA TYR A 258 5.63 1.84 13.43
C TYR A 258 6.59 1.78 14.63
N PHE A 259 7.17 0.62 14.93
CA PHE A 259 8.07 0.45 16.07
C PHE A 259 9.55 0.57 15.73
N PHE A 260 9.91 0.83 14.47
CA PHE A 260 11.31 0.89 14.02
C PHE A 260 11.57 2.09 13.11
N ASP A 261 12.83 2.50 13.02
CA ASP A 261 13.24 3.63 12.18
C ASP A 261 13.10 3.26 10.70
N GLU A 262 12.42 4.10 9.92
CA GLU A 262 12.44 3.97 8.46
C GLU A 262 13.84 4.31 7.90
N PHE A 263 14.26 3.58 6.86
CA PHE A 263 15.46 3.91 6.11
C PHE A 263 15.28 5.20 5.30
N GLN A 264 15.89 6.29 5.80
CA GLN A 264 15.90 7.60 5.16
C GLN A 264 16.88 7.66 3.98
N ALA A 265 16.46 7.18 2.80
CA ALA A 265 17.32 7.01 1.63
C ALA A 265 18.04 8.29 1.19
N LEU A 266 17.34 9.41 1.00
CA LEU A 266 17.96 10.63 0.49
C LEU A 266 19.01 11.22 1.45
N PRO A 267 18.74 11.42 2.75
CA PRO A 267 19.78 11.83 3.71
C PRO A 267 21.00 10.89 3.73
N GLN A 268 20.78 9.57 3.58
CA GLN A 268 21.88 8.60 3.54
C GLN A 268 22.70 8.70 2.25
N ALA A 269 22.07 8.97 1.11
CA ALA A 269 22.75 9.21 -0.17
C ALA A 269 23.58 10.49 -0.12
N GLU A 270 23.06 11.56 0.47
CA GLU A 270 23.81 12.81 0.72
C GLU A 270 25.03 12.58 1.62
N ASN A 271 24.92 11.67 2.60
CA ASN A 271 26.06 11.26 3.41
C ASN A 271 27.09 10.44 2.62
N GLN A 272 26.67 9.57 1.69
CA GLN A 272 27.61 8.88 0.80
C GLN A 272 28.38 9.87 -0.07
N TRP A 273 27.72 10.92 -0.57
CA TRP A 273 28.39 12.01 -1.28
C TRP A 273 29.39 12.75 -0.37
N ARG A 274 28.95 13.22 0.81
CA ARG A 274 29.78 14.00 1.73
C ARG A 274 31.04 13.26 2.21
N TYR A 275 30.93 11.97 2.50
CA TYR A 275 32.01 11.22 3.14
C TYR A 275 32.77 10.27 2.21
N LYS A 276 32.21 9.92 1.05
CA LYS A 276 32.81 8.98 0.10
C LYS A 276 32.85 9.49 -1.35
N SER A 277 32.35 10.70 -1.61
CA SER A 277 32.27 11.30 -2.96
C SER A 277 31.47 10.46 -3.96
N ILE A 278 30.54 9.63 -3.50
CA ILE A 278 29.63 8.86 -4.36
C ILE A 278 28.43 9.75 -4.71
N PRO A 279 28.12 10.00 -6.00
CA PRO A 279 26.95 10.79 -6.39
C PRO A 279 25.65 10.31 -5.72
N VAL A 280 24.78 11.27 -5.37
CA VAL A 280 23.51 11.00 -4.67
C VAL A 280 22.63 10.06 -5.50
N GLU A 281 22.43 10.37 -6.79
CA GLU A 281 21.62 9.55 -7.70
C GLU A 281 22.17 8.12 -7.83
N GLU A 282 23.49 7.93 -7.88
CA GLU A 282 24.10 6.61 -7.95
C GLU A 282 23.77 5.76 -6.71
N SER A 283 23.81 6.36 -5.51
CA SER A 283 23.43 5.66 -4.27
C SER A 283 21.95 5.29 -4.27
N LEU A 284 21.10 6.22 -4.70
CA LEU A 284 19.66 6.03 -4.81
C LEU A 284 19.31 4.91 -5.81
N ASP A 285 19.89 4.93 -7.01
CA ASP A 285 19.70 3.90 -8.04
C ASP A 285 20.18 2.52 -7.60
N ARG A 286 21.33 2.46 -6.93
CA ARG A 286 21.84 1.21 -6.38
C ARG A 286 20.89 0.63 -5.34
N TRP A 287 20.33 1.47 -4.46
CA TRP A 287 19.41 1.01 -3.42
C TRP A 287 18.03 0.68 -3.96
N GLU A 288 17.51 1.42 -4.95
CA GLU A 288 16.28 1.06 -5.65
C GLU A 288 16.44 -0.30 -6.34
N ARG A 289 17.50 -0.48 -7.13
CA ARG A 289 17.80 -1.77 -7.78
C ARG A 289 17.86 -2.89 -6.75
N ALA A 290 18.66 -2.75 -5.71
CA ALA A 290 18.79 -3.78 -4.68
C ALA A 290 17.46 -4.08 -3.96
N GLY A 291 16.66 -3.04 -3.67
CA GLY A 291 15.36 -3.16 -3.03
C GLY A 291 14.34 -3.86 -3.93
N ARG A 292 14.21 -3.44 -5.20
CA ARG A 292 13.32 -4.07 -6.18
C ARG A 292 13.71 -5.51 -6.46
N THR A 293 15.00 -5.80 -6.69
CA THR A 293 15.47 -7.19 -6.85
C THR A 293 15.13 -8.04 -5.62
N ALA A 294 15.34 -7.53 -4.40
CA ALA A 294 15.02 -8.28 -3.20
C ALA A 294 13.52 -8.56 -3.07
N SER A 295 12.68 -7.54 -3.31
CA SER A 295 11.23 -7.64 -3.18
C SER A 295 10.60 -8.50 -4.27
N GLU A 296 10.85 -8.17 -5.54
CA GLU A 296 10.20 -8.81 -6.69
C GLU A 296 10.64 -10.27 -6.84
N VAL A 297 11.93 -10.56 -6.71
CA VAL A 297 12.45 -11.94 -6.77
C VAL A 297 12.02 -12.72 -5.53
N GLY A 298 11.89 -12.05 -4.37
CA GLY A 298 11.29 -12.64 -3.17
C GLY A 298 9.85 -13.09 -3.43
N THR A 299 8.99 -12.19 -3.91
CA THR A 299 7.60 -12.51 -4.30
C THR A 299 7.53 -13.63 -5.34
N PHE A 300 8.44 -13.63 -6.31
CA PHE A 300 8.55 -14.72 -7.28
C PHE A 300 8.86 -16.05 -6.60
N VAL A 301 9.82 -16.10 -5.67
CA VAL A 301 10.13 -17.33 -4.92
C VAL A 301 8.90 -17.84 -4.15
N HIS A 302 8.13 -16.97 -3.49
CA HIS A 302 6.89 -17.37 -2.81
C HIS A 302 5.89 -18.00 -3.80
N LEU A 303 5.64 -17.34 -4.94
CA LEU A 303 4.79 -17.87 -6.00
C LEU A 303 5.27 -19.25 -6.50
N GLN A 304 6.59 -19.45 -6.62
CA GLN A 304 7.12 -20.75 -7.05
C GLN A 304 7.02 -21.83 -5.98
N THR A 305 7.10 -21.48 -4.68
CA THR A 305 6.78 -22.45 -3.62
C THR A 305 5.31 -22.88 -3.68
N GLU A 306 4.39 -21.94 -3.90
CA GLU A 306 2.95 -22.21 -4.08
C GLU A 306 2.71 -23.15 -5.28
N ASN A 307 3.30 -22.82 -6.44
CA ASN A 307 3.25 -23.64 -7.65
C ASN A 307 3.79 -25.05 -7.43
N TYR A 308 4.85 -25.19 -6.62
CA TYR A 308 5.45 -26.50 -6.35
C TYR A 308 4.48 -27.40 -5.59
N PHE A 309 3.87 -26.90 -4.53
CA PHE A 309 2.93 -27.70 -3.74
C PHE A 309 1.63 -27.99 -4.49
N GLN A 310 1.12 -27.03 -5.27
CA GLN A 310 -0.14 -27.22 -6.01
C GLN A 310 0.01 -28.05 -7.29
N ARG A 311 1.13 -27.88 -8.00
CA ARG A 311 1.28 -28.36 -9.40
C ARG A 311 2.56 -29.17 -9.62
N GLY A 312 3.44 -29.31 -8.62
CA GLY A 312 4.71 -30.01 -8.74
C GLY A 312 5.75 -29.28 -9.58
N PHE A 313 5.61 -27.97 -9.78
CA PHE A 313 6.44 -27.17 -10.68
C PHE A 313 7.06 -25.96 -9.99
N PHE A 314 8.27 -25.57 -10.40
CA PHE A 314 9.03 -24.46 -9.83
C PHE A 314 9.90 -23.82 -10.93
N GLU A 315 9.49 -22.65 -11.42
CA GLU A 315 10.25 -21.84 -12.38
C GLU A 315 11.46 -21.20 -11.73
N THR A 316 12.55 -21.08 -12.47
CA THR A 316 13.81 -20.58 -11.92
C THR A 316 14.36 -19.35 -12.62
N GLU A 317 13.61 -18.75 -13.54
CA GLU A 317 14.01 -17.54 -14.24
C GLU A 317 12.96 -16.46 -14.01
N TYR A 318 13.38 -15.33 -13.44
CA TYR A 318 12.54 -14.15 -13.24
C TYR A 318 13.03 -13.00 -14.11
N GLU A 319 12.15 -12.40 -14.89
CA GLU A 319 12.45 -11.21 -15.69
C GLU A 319 12.26 -9.94 -14.85
N LEU A 320 13.36 -9.40 -14.33
CA LEU A 320 13.37 -8.14 -13.59
C LEU A 320 13.53 -6.97 -14.56
N ARG A 321 12.54 -6.06 -14.57
CA ARG A 321 12.58 -4.85 -15.41
C ARG A 321 12.95 -3.62 -14.59
N ILE A 322 14.10 -3.00 -14.89
CA ILE A 322 14.57 -1.76 -14.27
C ILE A 322 14.74 -0.70 -15.35
N GLY A 323 13.85 0.29 -15.36
CA GLY A 323 13.75 1.23 -16.48
C GLY A 323 13.50 0.47 -17.79
N ASP A 324 14.30 0.78 -18.81
CA ASP A 324 14.25 0.10 -20.11
C ASP A 324 15.07 -1.21 -20.18
N SER A 325 15.77 -1.56 -19.09
CA SER A 325 16.57 -2.79 -19.03
C SER A 325 15.77 -3.96 -18.48
N VAL A 326 15.97 -5.13 -19.09
CA VAL A 326 15.46 -6.42 -18.60
C VAL A 326 16.65 -7.27 -18.19
N GLU A 327 16.62 -7.76 -16.96
CA GLU A 327 17.63 -8.65 -16.38
C GLU A 327 16.95 -9.97 -16.00
N ILE A 328 17.51 -11.10 -16.43
CA ILE A 328 17.02 -12.41 -16.01
C ILE A 328 17.74 -12.79 -14.72
N VAL A 329 16.98 -12.89 -13.63
CA VAL A 329 17.47 -13.34 -12.33
C VAL A 329 17.13 -14.81 -12.16
N SER A 330 18.15 -15.66 -11.97
CA SER A 330 17.92 -17.06 -11.68
C SER A 330 17.69 -17.29 -10.18
N VAL A 331 16.68 -18.09 -9.84
CA VAL A 331 16.39 -18.56 -8.47
C VAL A 331 16.63 -20.06 -8.29
N GLU A 332 17.50 -20.65 -9.12
CA GLU A 332 17.83 -22.08 -9.07
C GLU A 332 18.41 -22.49 -7.71
N GLN A 333 19.22 -21.64 -7.08
CA GLN A 333 19.78 -21.95 -5.76
C GLN A 333 18.69 -21.99 -4.69
N GLU A 334 17.78 -21.02 -4.70
CA GLU A 334 16.64 -20.94 -3.80
C GLU A 334 15.74 -22.16 -3.96
N LYS A 335 15.50 -22.62 -5.20
CA LYS A 335 14.81 -23.89 -5.47
C LYS A 335 15.52 -25.09 -4.86
N LEU A 336 16.84 -25.20 -5.02
CA LEU A 336 17.62 -26.30 -4.43
C LEU A 336 17.57 -26.28 -2.90
N HIS A 337 17.66 -25.09 -2.30
CA HIS A 337 17.50 -24.87 -0.86
C HIS A 337 16.11 -25.32 -0.40
N PHE A 338 15.06 -24.89 -1.10
CA PHE A 338 13.68 -25.23 -0.83
C PHE A 338 13.45 -26.75 -0.92
N LEU A 339 13.80 -27.40 -2.02
CA LEU A 339 13.61 -28.85 -2.20
C LEU A 339 14.35 -29.67 -1.14
N ARG A 340 15.54 -29.21 -0.73
CA ARG A 340 16.28 -29.86 0.36
C ARG A 340 15.54 -29.71 1.69
N PHE A 341 14.99 -28.54 2.00
CA PHE A 341 14.18 -28.31 3.19
C PHE A 341 12.91 -29.19 3.19
N ILE A 342 12.16 -29.23 2.08
CA ILE A 342 10.96 -30.06 1.95
C ILE A 342 11.27 -31.53 2.23
N ARG A 343 12.38 -32.05 1.67
CA ARG A 343 12.83 -33.42 1.90
C ARG A 343 13.25 -33.67 3.35
N ASP A 344 14.00 -32.75 3.94
CA ASP A 344 14.59 -32.94 5.27
C ASP A 344 13.53 -32.86 6.39
N TYR A 345 12.42 -32.14 6.17
CA TYR A 345 11.35 -31.91 7.16
C TYR A 345 10.00 -32.57 6.82
N ASP A 346 9.88 -33.25 5.67
CA ASP A 346 8.65 -33.92 5.20
C ASP A 346 7.43 -32.99 5.24
N ILE A 347 7.55 -31.85 4.56
CA ILE A 347 6.57 -30.77 4.65
C ILE A 347 5.32 -31.09 3.81
N GLU A 348 4.18 -31.18 4.48
CA GLU A 348 2.85 -31.21 3.86
C GLU A 348 2.04 -29.96 4.28
N PRO A 349 1.69 -29.07 3.33
CA PRO A 349 0.91 -27.88 3.63
C PRO A 349 -0.49 -28.22 4.14
N TYR A 350 -0.90 -27.56 5.22
CA TYR A 350 -2.31 -27.41 5.55
C TYR A 350 -2.93 -26.24 4.78
N ARG A 351 -2.29 -25.06 4.81
CA ARG A 351 -2.64 -23.92 3.94
C ARG A 351 -1.39 -23.18 3.51
N GLN A 352 -1.51 -22.46 2.40
CA GLN A 352 -0.49 -21.58 1.86
C GLN A 352 -1.05 -20.18 1.62
N GLU A 353 -0.18 -19.18 1.71
CA GLU A 353 -0.46 -17.78 1.43
C GLU A 353 -1.78 -17.30 2.07
N TRP A 354 -2.06 -17.71 3.30
CA TRP A 354 -3.39 -17.57 3.90
C TRP A 354 -3.60 -16.18 4.52
N PRO A 355 -4.56 -15.36 4.02
CA PRO A 355 -4.88 -14.08 4.64
C PRO A 355 -5.63 -14.26 5.95
N VAL A 356 -5.12 -13.64 7.00
CA VAL A 356 -5.70 -13.64 8.34
C VAL A 356 -5.85 -12.22 8.86
N TYR A 357 -6.82 -11.99 9.75
CA TYR A 357 -7.10 -10.66 10.27
C TYR A 357 -7.56 -10.65 11.73
N ASP A 358 -7.40 -9.49 12.37
CA ASP A 358 -8.03 -9.14 13.64
C ASP A 358 -8.91 -7.90 13.42
N LYS A 359 -10.23 -8.10 13.49
CA LYS A 359 -11.22 -7.03 13.26
C LYS A 359 -11.15 -5.92 14.32
N ASP A 360 -10.81 -6.26 15.56
CA ASP A 360 -10.84 -5.34 16.69
C ASP A 360 -9.61 -4.42 16.63
N LEU A 361 -8.46 -4.97 16.22
CA LEU A 361 -7.23 -4.22 16.00
C LEU A 361 -7.16 -3.55 14.61
N ASN A 362 -8.07 -3.90 13.69
CA ASN A 362 -8.06 -3.48 12.29
C ASN A 362 -6.74 -3.80 11.55
N ILE A 363 -6.16 -4.98 11.82
CA ILE A 363 -4.93 -5.45 11.16
C ILE A 363 -5.18 -6.72 10.36
N ALA A 364 -4.40 -6.92 9.29
CA ALA A 364 -4.41 -8.14 8.49
C ALA A 364 -3.02 -8.47 7.95
N GLY A 365 -2.79 -9.72 7.59
CA GLY A 365 -1.57 -10.16 6.95
C GLY A 365 -1.73 -11.53 6.31
N THR A 366 -0.72 -11.96 5.55
CA THR A 366 -0.72 -13.24 4.84
C THR A 366 0.33 -14.15 5.45
N ILE A 367 -0.05 -15.40 5.74
CA ILE A 367 0.84 -16.45 6.26
C ILE A 367 1.33 -17.30 5.08
N ASP A 368 2.64 -17.37 4.87
CA ASP A 368 3.22 -18.11 3.73
C ASP A 368 2.84 -19.59 3.74
N LEU A 369 3.10 -20.29 4.84
CA LEU A 369 2.84 -21.72 4.98
C LEU A 369 2.44 -22.06 6.42
N ILE A 370 1.38 -22.85 6.56
CA ILE A 370 1.01 -23.51 7.81
C ILE A 370 0.85 -25.00 7.56
N CYS A 371 1.46 -25.82 8.41
CA CYS A 371 1.35 -27.27 8.40
C CYS A 371 0.59 -27.74 9.64
N LYS A 372 -0.06 -28.90 9.52
CA LYS A 372 -0.77 -29.54 10.62
C LYS A 372 -0.06 -30.84 10.98
N ASP A 373 0.41 -30.94 12.21
CA ASP A 373 1.03 -32.15 12.75
C ASP A 373 -0.04 -33.23 13.03
N ASP A 374 0.37 -34.49 13.15
CA ASP A 374 -0.49 -35.63 13.51
C ASP A 374 -1.22 -35.45 14.85
N ASP A 375 -0.62 -34.68 15.77
CA ASP A 375 -1.19 -34.36 17.08
C ASP A 375 -2.29 -33.26 17.00
N GLY A 376 -2.57 -32.76 15.80
CA GLY A 376 -3.56 -31.73 15.52
C GLY A 376 -3.09 -30.30 15.77
N GLN A 377 -1.85 -30.10 16.22
CA GLN A 377 -1.25 -28.78 16.37
C GLN A 377 -0.67 -28.27 15.05
N PHE A 378 -0.39 -26.98 14.99
CA PHE A 378 0.05 -26.33 13.76
C PHE A 378 1.45 -25.73 13.88
N THR A 379 2.20 -25.78 12.78
CA THR A 379 3.52 -25.14 12.65
C THR A 379 3.48 -24.15 11.51
N ILE A 380 3.95 -22.92 11.77
CA ILE A 380 4.07 -21.87 10.75
C ILE A 380 5.49 -21.91 10.18
N TYR A 381 5.60 -21.79 8.86
CA TYR A 381 6.83 -21.57 8.14
C TYR A 381 6.69 -20.32 7.30
N ASP A 382 7.74 -19.53 7.26
CA ASP A 382 7.80 -18.29 6.52
C ASP A 382 9.11 -18.25 5.72
N TRP A 383 9.01 -17.98 4.42
CA TRP A 383 10.10 -18.08 3.46
C TRP A 383 10.89 -16.77 3.43
N LYS A 384 12.20 -16.82 3.62
CA LYS A 384 13.05 -15.62 3.62
C LYS A 384 14.22 -15.73 2.65
N ARG A 385 14.22 -14.88 1.63
CA ARG A 385 15.33 -14.69 0.69
C ARG A 385 16.26 -13.57 1.13
N SER A 386 16.87 -13.68 2.32
CA SER A 386 17.75 -12.63 2.84
C SER A 386 18.85 -13.14 3.75
N SER A 387 20.09 -12.66 3.53
CA SER A 387 21.24 -12.86 4.42
C SER A 387 21.22 -11.99 5.68
N LYS A 388 20.20 -11.13 5.87
CA LYS A 388 20.05 -10.29 7.07
C LYS A 388 19.33 -10.98 8.23
N VAL A 389 18.81 -12.19 8.01
CA VAL A 389 18.09 -12.96 9.04
C VAL A 389 19.05 -13.77 9.89
N VAL A 390 19.99 -14.46 9.25
CA VAL A 390 20.97 -15.33 9.89
C VAL A 390 22.39 -15.02 9.40
N ASN A 391 23.39 -15.31 10.23
CA ASN A 391 24.79 -15.22 9.84
C ASN A 391 25.23 -16.40 8.96
N ALA A 392 26.50 -16.41 8.53
CA ALA A 392 27.07 -17.48 7.70
C ALA A 392 27.10 -18.87 8.37
N GLN A 393 26.82 -18.96 9.67
CA GLN A 393 26.68 -20.21 10.42
C GLN A 393 25.22 -20.61 10.61
N GLY A 394 24.26 -19.86 10.04
CA GLY A 394 22.82 -20.11 10.19
C GLY A 394 22.24 -19.65 11.52
N GLN A 395 22.98 -18.88 12.31
CA GLN A 395 22.49 -18.37 13.60
C GLN A 395 21.77 -17.03 13.40
N PRO A 396 20.62 -16.79 14.07
CA PRO A 396 19.90 -15.52 13.99
C PRO A 396 20.76 -14.29 14.28
N ILE A 397 20.61 -13.25 13.47
CA ILE A 397 21.24 -11.95 13.73
C ILE A 397 20.36 -11.17 14.70
N VAL A 398 20.80 -11.11 15.96
CA VAL A 398 20.04 -10.54 17.08
C VAL A 398 20.56 -9.18 17.56
N GLU A 399 21.66 -8.69 16.99
CA GLU A 399 22.21 -7.37 17.32
C GLU A 399 21.86 -6.35 16.24
N GLY A 400 21.20 -5.26 16.64
CA GLY A 400 20.86 -4.16 15.74
C GLY A 400 22.11 -3.44 15.23
N PHE A 401 22.07 -2.98 13.99
CA PHE A 401 23.20 -2.25 13.41
C PHE A 401 23.52 -1.00 14.26
N ARG A 402 24.75 -0.92 14.77
CA ARG A 402 25.19 0.14 15.71
C ARG A 402 24.32 0.25 16.97
N GLY A 403 23.75 -0.86 17.43
CA GLY A 403 22.91 -0.89 18.63
C GLY A 403 21.54 -0.24 18.46
N LYS A 404 21.04 -0.11 17.21
CA LYS A 404 19.68 0.35 16.96
C LYS A 404 18.65 -0.57 17.63
N MET A 405 17.63 0.06 18.21
CA MET A 405 16.55 -0.59 18.95
C MET A 405 15.22 -0.06 18.43
N SER A 406 14.16 -0.82 18.66
CA SER A 406 12.78 -0.38 18.49
C SER A 406 12.42 0.80 19.39
N HIS A 407 11.33 1.49 19.06
CA HIS A 407 10.74 2.59 19.83
C HIS A 407 9.23 2.40 20.00
N ASN A 408 8.52 3.46 20.40
CA ASN A 408 7.05 3.49 20.58
C ASN A 408 6.51 2.43 21.56
N GLY A 409 7.23 2.19 22.65
CA GLY A 409 6.75 1.39 23.78
C GLY A 409 7.21 -0.07 23.79
N ILE A 410 8.00 -0.50 22.81
CA ILE A 410 8.67 -1.81 22.82
C ILE A 410 10.20 -1.66 22.80
N SER A 411 10.92 -2.69 23.28
CA SER A 411 12.38 -2.72 23.31
C SER A 411 12.91 -4.03 22.74
N LEU A 412 13.30 -3.99 21.47
CA LEU A 412 13.94 -5.06 20.74
C LEU A 412 15.04 -4.50 19.84
N PRO A 413 16.13 -5.26 19.59
CA PRO A 413 17.10 -4.90 18.57
C PRO A 413 16.46 -4.77 17.18
N ASP A 414 16.83 -3.72 16.46
CA ASP A 414 16.35 -3.48 15.09
C ASP A 414 17.07 -4.41 14.10
N THR A 415 16.53 -5.63 13.95
CA THR A 415 17.03 -6.65 13.02
C THR A 415 15.90 -7.30 12.25
N SER A 416 16.19 -7.74 11.01
CA SER A 416 15.20 -8.47 10.20
C SER A 416 14.65 -9.70 10.92
N PHE A 417 15.48 -10.40 11.70
CA PHE A 417 15.03 -11.52 12.53
C PHE A 417 13.92 -11.12 13.51
N TYR A 418 14.10 -10.04 14.27
CA TYR A 418 13.09 -9.62 15.24
C TYR A 418 11.82 -9.05 14.59
N HIS A 419 11.95 -8.36 13.45
CA HIS A 419 10.78 -7.93 12.68
C HIS A 419 9.92 -9.14 12.29
N TYR A 420 10.53 -10.20 11.77
CA TYR A 420 9.81 -11.43 11.39
C TYR A 420 9.33 -12.24 12.61
N CYS A 421 10.02 -12.17 13.76
CA CYS A 421 9.53 -12.76 15.00
C CYS A 421 8.21 -12.11 15.45
N ILE A 422 8.12 -10.78 15.37
CA ILE A 422 6.88 -10.05 15.69
C ILE A 422 5.78 -10.44 14.70
N GLN A 423 6.10 -10.48 13.40
CA GLN A 423 5.16 -10.85 12.34
C GLN A 423 4.52 -12.23 12.61
N GLN A 424 5.32 -13.28 12.76
CA GLN A 424 4.78 -14.62 13.01
C GLN A 424 4.01 -14.72 14.33
N ASN A 425 4.47 -14.04 15.37
CA ASN A 425 3.74 -14.02 16.65
C ASN A 425 2.41 -13.27 16.57
N LEU A 426 2.29 -12.22 15.75
CA LEU A 426 1.01 -11.56 15.45
C LEU A 426 0.08 -12.49 14.65
N TYR A 427 0.61 -13.23 13.67
CA TYR A 427 -0.15 -14.25 12.95
C TYR A 427 -0.68 -15.34 13.89
N ARG A 428 0.19 -15.91 14.73
CA ARG A 428 -0.21 -16.85 15.77
C ARG A 428 -1.31 -16.28 16.67
N TYR A 429 -1.14 -15.04 17.13
CA TYR A 429 -2.13 -14.39 17.99
C TYR A 429 -3.51 -14.30 17.30
N MET A 430 -3.56 -13.94 16.01
CA MET A 430 -4.81 -13.92 15.24
C MET A 430 -5.41 -15.31 15.09
N LEU A 431 -4.60 -16.31 14.73
CA LEU A 431 -5.01 -17.70 14.56
C LEU A 431 -5.60 -18.30 15.85
N GLU A 432 -4.91 -18.13 16.97
CA GLU A 432 -5.33 -18.66 18.27
C GLU A 432 -6.59 -17.98 18.79
N ARG A 433 -6.75 -16.67 18.53
CA ARG A 433 -7.89 -15.90 19.01
C ARG A 433 -9.15 -16.09 18.15
N HIS A 434 -9.00 -16.09 16.83
CA HIS A 434 -10.14 -15.99 15.92
C HIS A 434 -10.40 -17.27 15.13
N TYR A 435 -9.39 -18.11 14.88
CA TYR A 435 -9.49 -19.24 13.96
C TYR A 435 -9.51 -20.61 14.67
N GLY A 436 -9.39 -20.65 16.00
CA GLY A 436 -9.38 -21.90 16.75
C GLY A 436 -8.17 -22.80 16.47
N ILE A 437 -7.08 -22.22 15.97
CA ILE A 437 -5.83 -22.91 15.63
C ILE A 437 -4.82 -22.72 16.76
N HIS A 438 -4.23 -23.82 17.25
CA HIS A 438 -3.12 -23.75 18.20
C HIS A 438 -1.77 -23.90 17.50
N VAL A 439 -0.91 -22.88 17.61
CA VAL A 439 0.40 -22.89 16.96
C VAL A 439 1.47 -23.38 17.95
N LYS A 440 2.03 -24.53 17.64
CA LYS A 440 3.09 -25.18 18.42
C LYS A 440 4.44 -24.54 18.17
N ALA A 441 4.77 -24.34 16.89
CA ALA A 441 6.07 -23.80 16.46
C ALA A 441 5.92 -22.81 15.29
N MET A 442 6.92 -21.95 15.17
CA MET A 442 7.02 -20.90 14.16
C MET A 442 8.47 -20.89 13.68
N ASN A 443 8.70 -20.85 12.37
CA ASN A 443 10.03 -21.00 11.78
C ASN A 443 10.22 -20.03 10.62
N LEU A 444 11.40 -19.42 10.53
CA LEU A 444 11.86 -18.70 9.35
C LEU A 444 12.77 -19.64 8.55
N VAL A 445 12.40 -19.91 7.31
CA VAL A 445 13.17 -20.75 6.39
C VAL A 445 13.94 -19.84 5.45
N VAL A 446 15.24 -19.72 5.68
CA VAL A 446 16.12 -18.85 4.92
C VAL A 446 16.62 -19.56 3.65
N LEU A 447 16.10 -19.12 2.51
CA LEU A 447 16.42 -19.59 1.16
C LEU A 447 17.34 -18.59 0.45
N CYS A 448 18.45 -18.21 1.10
CA CYS A 448 19.33 -17.18 0.55
C CYS A 448 20.34 -17.82 -0.42
N PRO A 449 20.42 -17.37 -1.68
CA PRO A 449 21.33 -17.94 -2.69
C PRO A 449 22.82 -17.77 -2.33
N GLU A 450 23.14 -16.85 -1.42
CA GLU A 450 24.50 -16.58 -0.93
C GLU A 450 25.02 -17.66 0.03
N PHE A 451 24.13 -18.51 0.55
CA PHE A 451 24.47 -19.55 1.52
C PHE A 451 24.64 -20.92 0.86
N PRO A 452 25.51 -21.79 1.43
CA PRO A 452 25.73 -23.12 0.88
C PRO A 452 24.50 -24.03 1.02
N THR A 453 23.57 -23.68 1.91
CA THR A 453 22.32 -24.42 2.11
C THR A 453 21.23 -23.53 2.73
N TYR A 454 20.02 -24.08 2.91
CA TYR A 454 18.95 -23.40 3.63
C TYR A 454 19.28 -23.34 5.13
N TYR A 455 18.75 -22.36 5.84
CA TYR A 455 18.79 -22.33 7.30
C TYR A 455 17.38 -22.23 7.87
N VAL A 456 17.17 -22.82 9.04
CA VAL A 456 15.90 -22.70 9.78
C VAL A 456 16.19 -21.94 11.07
N ALA A 457 15.63 -20.76 11.19
CA ALA A 457 15.66 -19.98 12.43
C ALA A 457 14.33 -20.14 13.15
N GLN A 458 14.36 -20.81 14.31
CA GLN A 458 13.17 -20.96 15.14
C GLN A 458 12.74 -19.61 15.72
N VAL A 459 11.46 -19.29 15.58
CA VAL A 459 10.88 -18.07 16.16
C VAL A 459 10.41 -18.38 17.58
N PRO A 460 10.90 -17.64 18.60
CA PRO A 460 10.44 -17.83 19.96
C PRO A 460 9.00 -17.30 20.13
N LYS A 461 8.24 -17.90 21.05
CA LYS A 461 6.94 -17.34 21.47
C LYS A 461 7.20 -16.08 22.30
N MET A 462 6.63 -14.96 21.86
CA MET A 462 6.83 -13.63 22.44
C MET A 462 5.55 -13.08 23.08
N ASP A 463 4.84 -13.89 23.88
CA ASP A 463 3.50 -13.55 24.41
C ASP A 463 3.44 -12.18 25.10
N GLN A 464 4.42 -11.88 25.95
CA GLN A 464 4.47 -10.60 26.68
C GLN A 464 4.63 -9.40 25.75
N LEU A 465 5.49 -9.52 24.73
CA LEU A 465 5.69 -8.46 23.74
C LEU A 465 4.45 -8.26 22.89
N ILE A 466 3.79 -9.34 22.46
CA ILE A 466 2.55 -9.24 21.67
C ILE A 466 1.43 -8.60 22.49
N GLN A 467 1.31 -8.95 23.77
CA GLN A 467 0.37 -8.27 24.67
C GLN A 467 0.66 -6.76 24.79
N GLN A 468 1.93 -6.36 24.85
CA GLN A 468 2.32 -4.94 24.82
C GLN A 468 1.94 -4.28 23.49
N ILE A 469 2.26 -4.89 22.35
CA ILE A 469 1.91 -4.37 21.02
C ILE A 469 0.38 -4.21 20.89
N VAL A 470 -0.39 -5.23 21.29
CA VAL A 470 -1.86 -5.20 21.26
C VAL A 470 -2.41 -4.08 22.14
N ALA A 471 -1.86 -3.90 23.36
CA ALA A 471 -2.27 -2.80 24.23
C ALA A 471 -1.97 -1.43 23.62
N ILE A 472 -0.79 -1.25 23.02
CA ILE A 472 -0.40 -0.01 22.32
C ILE A 472 -1.34 0.24 21.12
N CYS A 473 -1.65 -0.81 20.34
CA CYS A 473 -2.57 -0.73 19.21
C CYS A 473 -3.96 -0.26 19.64
N GLN A 474 -4.50 -0.81 20.72
CA GLN A 474 -5.81 -0.45 21.24
C GLN A 474 -5.84 0.96 21.83
N GLN A 475 -4.84 1.32 22.63
CA GLN A 475 -4.74 2.63 23.28
C GLN A 475 -4.62 3.77 22.26
N ASN A 476 -3.89 3.53 21.18
CA ASN A 476 -3.60 4.54 20.17
C ASN A 476 -4.45 4.40 18.92
N ASP A 477 -5.30 3.38 18.80
CA ASP A 477 -6.10 3.09 17.60
C ASP A 477 -5.24 2.94 16.33
N LEU A 478 -4.10 2.23 16.45
CA LEU A 478 -3.06 2.20 15.42
C LEU A 478 -3.56 1.61 14.09
N GLY A 479 -4.42 0.59 14.15
CA GLY A 479 -4.95 -0.05 12.93
C GLY A 479 -5.80 0.87 12.05
N HIS A 480 -6.29 1.99 12.57
CA HIS A 480 -6.97 3.01 11.76
C HIS A 480 -6.07 4.22 11.50
N ARG A 481 -5.25 4.64 12.47
CA ARG A 481 -4.40 5.83 12.32
C ARG A 481 -3.22 5.67 11.38
N LEU A 482 -2.73 4.45 11.19
CA LEU A 482 -1.59 4.17 10.32
C LEU A 482 -2.01 3.82 8.87
N LEU A 483 -3.31 3.89 8.58
CA LEU A 483 -3.89 3.76 7.23
C LEU A 483 -4.16 5.13 6.63
#